data_AF-A0A4Q5QPD0-F1
#
_entry.id   AF-A0A4Q5QPD0-F1
#
_cell.length_a   1.000
_cell.length_b   1.000
_cell.length_c   1.000
_cell.angle_alpha   90.00
_cell.angle_beta   90.00
_cell.angle_gamma   90.00
#
_symmetry.space_group_name_H-M   'P 1'
#
loop_
_entity.id
_entity.type
_entity.pdbx_description
1 polymer ?
#
loop_
_entity_poly.entity_id
_entity_poly.type
_entity_poly.pdbx_seq_one_letter_code
_entity_poly.pdbx_strand_id
1 'polypeptide(L)'
;VYPACLLLPDLSMLGYLINTRAGALTYNLVHHKMLALAVLIIGILLHIPALHLAGIILFGHSSMDRMFGYGLKYPDSFSNTHLGRVGKERNDIAT
;
A
#
# COMPACT_ATOMS: atom_id res chain seq x y z
N VAL A 1 3.71 10.84 16.89
CA VAL A 1 3.05 11.32 15.64
C VAL A 1 3.38 10.41 14.46
N TYR A 2 4.66 10.21 14.10
CA TYR A 2 5.07 9.36 12.98
C TYR A 2 4.42 7.96 12.92
N PRO A 3 4.36 7.16 14.01
CA PRO A 3 3.75 5.82 13.95
C PRO A 3 2.25 5.84 13.62
N ALA A 4 1.53 6.89 14.03
CA ALA A 4 0.12 7.03 13.69
C ALA A 4 -0.06 7.35 12.19
N CYS A 5 0.86 8.13 11.61
CA CYS A 5 0.82 8.47 10.19
C CYS A 5 1.06 7.25 9.28
N LEU A 6 1.70 6.19 9.78
CA LEU A 6 1.82 4.93 9.03
C LEU A 6 0.49 4.28 8.69
N LEU A 7 -0.62 4.64 9.35
CA LEU A 7 -1.95 4.09 9.05
C LEU A 7 -2.74 4.98 8.07
N LEU A 8 -2.27 6.20 7.77
CA LEU A 8 -2.96 7.10 6.85
C LEU A 8 -3.07 6.55 5.41
N PRO A 9 -2.06 5.85 4.86
CA PRO A 9 -2.16 5.27 3.51
C PRO A 9 -3.34 4.29 3.36
N ASP A 10 -3.78 3.60 4.41
CA ASP A 10 -4.90 2.66 4.37
C ASP A 10 -6.25 3.33 4.06
N LEU A 11 -6.37 4.66 4.25
CA LEU A 11 -7.55 5.41 3.81
C LEU A 11 -7.79 5.28 2.29
N SER A 12 -6.76 4.94 1.51
CA SER A 12 -6.88 4.63 0.09
C SER A 12 -7.80 3.44 -0.20
N MET A 13 -8.08 2.58 0.79
CA MET A 13 -9.06 1.50 0.67
C MET A 13 -10.51 1.99 0.59
N LEU A 14 -10.81 3.24 0.93
CA LEU A 14 -12.18 3.78 0.84
C LEU A 14 -12.76 3.71 -0.58
N GLY A 15 -11.93 3.61 -1.62
CA GLY A 15 -12.38 3.34 -2.99
C GLY A 15 -13.21 2.05 -3.12
N TYR A 16 -13.01 1.07 -2.23
CA TYR A 16 -13.82 -0.16 -2.19
C TYR A 16 -15.28 0.09 -1.80
N LEU A 17 -15.62 1.25 -1.22
CA LEU A 17 -17.01 1.66 -0.97
C LEU A 17 -17.77 1.92 -2.29
N ILE A 18 -17.06 2.21 -3.39
CA ILE A 18 -17.65 2.43 -4.70
C ILE A 18 -17.76 1.09 -5.45
N ASN A 19 -16.62 0.41 -5.64
CA ASN A 19 -16.53 -0.94 -6.20
C ASN A 19 -15.09 -1.48 -6.09
N THR A 20 -14.88 -2.75 -6.46
CA THR A 20 -13.58 -3.43 -6.39
C THR A 20 -12.52 -2.81 -7.31
N ARG A 21 -12.89 -2.30 -8.49
CA ARG A 21 -11.96 -1.67 -9.43
C ARG A 21 -11.43 -0.34 -8.89
N ALA A 22 -12.33 0.51 -8.42
CA ALA A 22 -12.00 1.79 -7.81
C ALA A 22 -11.12 1.59 -6.58
N GLY A 23 -11.51 0.66 -5.69
CA GLY A 23 -10.73 0.29 -4.52
C GLY A 23 -9.33 -0.24 -4.85
N ALA A 24 -9.22 -1.18 -5.78
CA ALA A 24 -7.92 -1.73 -6.18
C ALA A 24 -7.02 -0.64 -6.79
N LEU A 25 -7.58 0.27 -7.60
CA LEU A 25 -6.84 1.37 -8.20
C LEU A 25 -6.31 2.34 -7.14
N THR A 26 -7.18 2.88 -6.29
CA THR A 26 -6.79 3.88 -5.28
C THR A 26 -5.80 3.29 -4.28
N TYR A 27 -6.05 2.07 -3.82
CA TYR A 27 -5.16 1.34 -2.93
C TYR A 27 -3.78 1.11 -3.58
N ASN A 28 -3.75 0.55 -4.79
CA ASN A 28 -2.48 0.20 -5.46
C ASN A 28 -1.63 1.43 -5.75
N LEU A 29 -2.24 2.56 -6.12
CA LEU A 29 -1.52 3.81 -6.34
C LEU A 29 -0.79 4.24 -5.07
N VAL A 30 -1.48 4.27 -3.93
CA VAL A 30 -0.90 4.67 -2.65
C VAL A 30 0.14 3.66 -2.14
N HIS A 31 -0.05 2.37 -2.38
CA HIS A 31 0.85 1.28 -1.96
C HIS A 31 1.98 0.96 -2.96
N HIS A 32 2.12 1.80 -4.00
CA HIS A 32 3.14 1.64 -5.01
C HIS A 32 4.49 2.20 -4.51
N LYS A 33 5.47 1.32 -4.24
CA LYS A 33 6.78 1.73 -3.71
C LYS A 33 7.53 2.71 -4.63
N MET A 34 7.36 2.61 -5.95
CA MET A 34 7.96 3.57 -6.87
C MET A 34 7.36 4.98 -6.70
N LEU A 35 6.05 5.08 -6.43
CA LEU A 35 5.42 6.37 -6.15
C LEU A 35 5.96 6.94 -4.84
N ALA A 36 6.07 6.10 -3.80
CA ALA A 36 6.64 6.48 -2.52
C ALA A 36 8.08 7.03 -2.67
N LEU A 37 8.93 6.36 -3.44
CA LEU A 37 10.28 6.81 -3.74
C LEU A 37 10.29 8.10 -4.57
N ALA A 38 9.40 8.25 -5.55
CA ALA A 38 9.29 9.48 -6.32
C ALA A 38 8.92 10.68 -5.42
N VAL A 39 7.93 10.52 -4.54
CA VAL A 39 7.53 11.54 -3.56
C VAL A 39 8.68 11.89 -2.62
N LEU A 40 9.41 10.88 -2.12
CA LEU A 40 10.58 11.06 -1.28
C LEU A 40 11.66 11.89 -1.99
N ILE A 41 12.04 11.49 -3.21
CA ILE A 41 13.08 12.17 -4.00
C ILE A 41 12.67 13.61 -4.31
N ILE A 42 11.41 13.85 -4.72
CA ILE A 42 10.90 15.20 -4.96
C ILE A 42 10.98 16.05 -3.68
N GLY A 43 10.60 15.49 -2.53
CA GLY A 43 10.69 16.19 -1.24
C GLY A 43 12.12 16.57 -0.86
N ILE A 44 13.09 15.70 -1.18
CA ILE A 44 14.52 15.98 -0.98
C ILE A 44 14.98 17.10 -1.94
N LEU A 45 14.71 16.97 -3.24
CA LEU A 45 15.17 17.91 -4.27
C LEU A 45 14.57 19.32 -4.08
N LEU A 46 13.31 19.40 -3.64
CA LEU A 46 12.63 20.68 -3.41
C LEU A 46 12.78 21.20 -1.97
N HIS A 47 13.50 20.47 -1.10
CA HIS A 47 13.64 20.79 0.32
C HIS A 47 12.30 20.99 1.06
N ILE A 48 11.29 20.17 0.75
CA ILE A 48 9.96 20.23 1.37
C ILE A 48 9.86 19.12 2.43
N PRO A 49 9.97 19.43 3.74
CA PRO A 49 10.01 18.41 4.80
C PRO A 49 8.75 17.52 4.83
N ALA A 50 7.59 18.09 4.47
CA ALA A 50 6.33 17.36 4.41
C ALA A 50 6.35 16.26 3.34
N LEU A 51 6.91 16.51 2.15
CA LEU A 51 7.02 15.51 1.09
C LEU A 51 8.08 14.45 1.42
N HIS A 52 9.19 14.85 2.05
CA HIS A 52 10.18 13.92 2.57
C HIS A 52 9.51 12.92 3.53
N LEU A 53 8.80 13.45 4.54
CA LEU A 53 8.08 12.62 5.51
C LEU A 53 7.01 11.73 4.85
N ALA A 54 6.22 12.28 3.90
CA ALA A 54 5.20 11.53 3.18
C ALA A 54 5.80 10.35 2.39
N GLY A 55 6.93 10.56 1.71
CA GLY A 55 7.64 9.51 0.99
C GLY A 55 8.12 8.38 1.90
N ILE A 56 8.69 8.71 3.07
CA ILE A 56 9.09 7.71 4.07
C ILE A 56 7.87 6.93 4.58
N ILE A 57 6.78 7.61 4.92
CA ILE A 57 5.54 6.98 5.41
C ILE A 57 4.98 6.03 4.35
N LEU A 58 4.83 6.49 3.11
CA LEU A 58 4.30 5.67 2.02
C LEU A 58 5.17 4.43 1.77
N PHE A 59 6.49 4.58 1.80
CA PHE A 59 7.41 3.47 1.57
C PHE A 59 7.40 2.47 2.73
N GLY A 60 7.45 2.96 3.96
CA GLY A 60 7.41 2.15 5.18
C GLY A 60 6.10 1.38 5.29
N HIS A 61 4.97 2.05 5.11
CA HIS A 61 3.66 1.42 5.10
C HIS A 61 3.53 0.39 3.98
N SER A 62 3.90 0.72 2.74
CA SER A 62 3.86 -0.21 1.61
C SER A 62 4.73 -1.47 1.82
N SER A 63 5.80 -1.35 2.60
CA SER A 63 6.68 -2.48 2.94
C SER A 63 6.09 -3.33 4.05
N MET A 64 5.53 -2.69 5.08
CA MET A 64 4.78 -3.33 6.17
C MET A 64 3.55 -4.10 5.65
N ASP A 65 2.80 -3.48 4.75
CA ASP A 65 1.63 -4.07 4.08
C ASP A 65 1.97 -5.40 3.39
N ARG A 66 3.09 -5.45 2.65
CA ARG A 66 3.58 -6.68 2.00
C ARG A 66 4.10 -7.71 3.00
N MET A 67 4.71 -7.28 4.09
CA MET A 67 5.16 -8.16 5.18
C MET A 67 3.97 -8.90 5.83
N PHE A 68 2.81 -8.25 5.92
CA PHE A 68 1.57 -8.86 6.41
C PHE A 68 0.74 -9.58 5.33
N GLY A 69 1.23 -9.67 4.09
CA GLY A 69 0.61 -10.44 3.01
C GLY A 69 -0.54 -9.75 2.27
N TYR A 70 -0.73 -8.43 2.45
CA TYR A 70 -1.81 -7.70 1.78
C TYR A 70 -1.49 -7.34 0.33
N GLY A 71 -0.31 -6.76 0.04
CA GLY A 71 0.21 -6.55 -1.30
C GLY A 71 -0.71 -5.79 -2.29
N LEU A 72 -0.25 -5.61 -3.53
CA LEU A 72 -1.07 -5.02 -4.59
C LEU A 72 -2.30 -5.90 -4.92
N LYS A 73 -3.44 -5.24 -5.08
CA LYS A 73 -4.78 -5.81 -5.24
C LYS A 73 -5.15 -6.01 -6.71
N TYR A 74 -5.86 -7.09 -6.98
CA TYR A 74 -6.53 -7.28 -8.25
C TYR A 74 -7.93 -6.62 -8.24
N PRO A 75 -8.44 -6.20 -9.42
CA PRO A 75 -9.73 -5.48 -9.54
C PRO A 75 -10.97 -6.36 -9.34
N ASP A 76 -10.79 -7.68 -9.20
CA ASP A 76 -11.84 -8.69 -9.05
C ASP A 76 -12.27 -8.91 -7.59
N SER A 77 -11.36 -8.73 -6.63
CA SER A 77 -11.65 -8.92 -5.20
C SER A 77 -10.63 -8.21 -4.29
N PHE A 78 -11.10 -7.73 -3.14
CA PHE A 78 -10.23 -7.15 -2.09
C PHE A 78 -9.19 -8.15 -1.55
N SER A 79 -9.54 -9.44 -1.48
CA SER A 79 -8.66 -10.47 -0.94
C SER A 79 -7.65 -11.00 -1.94
N ASN A 80 -7.83 -10.73 -3.24
CA ASN A 80 -6.93 -11.24 -4.28
C ASN A 80 -5.79 -10.25 -4.53
N THR A 81 -4.56 -10.75 -4.42
CA THR A 81 -3.35 -9.91 -4.42
C THR A 81 -2.26 -10.61 -5.22
N HIS A 82 -1.25 -9.86 -5.64
CA HIS A 82 -0.06 -10.45 -6.28
C HIS A 82 0.75 -11.41 -5.38
N LEU A 83 0.52 -11.38 -4.06
CA LEU A 83 1.13 -12.31 -3.09
C LEU A 83 0.28 -13.56 -2.84
N GLY A 84 -0.88 -13.66 -3.51
CA GLY A 84 -1.89 -14.67 -3.25
C GLY A 84 -3.12 -14.11 -2.54
N ARG A 85 -4.01 -14.99 -2.10
CA ARG A 85 -5.27 -14.62 -1.46
C ARG A 85 -5.07 -14.37 0.04
N VAL A 86 -5.42 -13.16 0.49
CA VAL A 86 -5.40 -12.80 1.92
C VAL A 86 -6.34 -13.71 2.72
N GLY A 87 -5.86 -14.23 3.85
CA GLY A 87 -6.65 -15.08 4.75
C GLY A 87 -6.74 -16.55 4.33
N LYS A 88 -6.08 -16.99 3.26
CA LYS A 88 -5.90 -18.44 3.01
C LYS A 88 -4.81 -18.95 3.96
N GLU A 89 -5.12 -19.96 4.79
CA GLU A 89 -4.09 -20.71 5.50
C GLU A 89 -3.11 -21.30 4.50
N ARG A 90 -1.81 -21.13 4.75
CA ARG A 90 -0.74 -21.72 3.94
C ARG A 90 -0.66 -23.23 4.22
N ASN A 91 -1.68 -23.99 3.82
CA ASN A 91 -1.73 -25.46 3.96
C ASN A 91 -1.11 -26.21 2.78
N ASP A 92 -0.28 -25.57 1.96
CA ASP A 92 0.21 -26.16 0.72
C ASP A 92 1.74 -26.43 0.76
N ILE A 93 2.23 -27.11 1.80
CA ILE A 93 3.45 -27.95 1.72
C ILE A 93 3.15 -29.30 2.38
N ALA A 94 2.42 -30.15 1.67
CA ALA A 94 2.40 -31.60 1.87
C ALA A 94 1.76 -32.29 0.65
N THR A 95 2.40 -32.20 -0.53
CA THR A 95 2.36 -33.20 -1.61
C THR A 95 3.54 -32.97 -2.54
#